data_AF-A0A9W7FLW9-F1
#
_entry.id   AF-A0A9W7FLW9-F1
#
_cell.length_a   1.000
_cell.length_b   1.000
_cell.length_c   1.000
_cell.angle_alpha   90.00
_cell.angle_beta   90.00
_cell.angle_gamma   90.00
#
_symmetry.space_group_name_H-M   'P 1'
#
loop_
_entity.id
_entity.type
_entity.pdbx_description
1 polymer ?
#
loop_
_entity_poly.entity_id
_entity_poly.type
_entity_poly.pdbx_seq_one_letter_code
_entity_poly.pdbx_strand_id
1 'polypeptide(L)'
;MFRLLRSPKLLLRTFSSDAHYMTILGVTNIDKLKTVKSKFRELAKKYHPDIAGTSNENANRMAELTEAYQDALDSFDSENSFNPSSKISTDCEIFTLQEMSKMPSFAIYPYTVVLEESLKLGTDDTIINNETEETTSDETAIISSDTKQNVNCSLYDSVSDLKRSLQLSHGDIWGLEGRKKDRDGLYLGWEIIHNDTALSYHLFLNDYNVRHGDEVYVVVEKNEEKNEDGGERRRRKRKELRERENNGNR
;
A
#
# COMPACT_ATOMS: atom_id res chain seq x y z
N MET A 1 -16.98 25.99 -21.52
CA MET A 1 -16.77 24.54 -21.72
C MET A 1 -15.94 24.03 -20.54
N PHE A 2 -16.58 23.69 -19.42
CA PHE A 2 -15.89 23.33 -18.17
C PHE A 2 -15.63 21.82 -18.16
N ARG A 3 -14.35 21.42 -18.13
CA ARG A 3 -13.92 20.03 -17.95
C ARG A 3 -14.20 19.61 -16.50
N LEU A 4 -15.02 18.57 -16.34
CA LEU A 4 -15.20 17.82 -15.11
C LEU A 4 -13.83 17.32 -14.60
N LEU A 5 -13.37 17.86 -13.47
CA LEU A 5 -12.26 17.30 -12.70
C LEU A 5 -12.72 15.93 -12.19
N ARG A 6 -12.11 14.86 -12.71
CA ARG A 6 -12.20 13.53 -12.13
C ARG A 6 -11.59 13.60 -10.73
N SER A 7 -12.40 13.28 -9.72
CA SER A 7 -11.98 13.12 -8.34
C SER A 7 -10.79 12.16 -8.22
N PRO A 8 -9.74 12.47 -7.42
CA PRO A 8 -8.73 11.49 -7.07
C PRO A 8 -9.42 10.36 -6.30
N LYS A 9 -9.33 9.13 -6.81
CA LYS A 9 -9.79 7.94 -6.10
C LYS A 9 -8.77 7.67 -5.00
N LEU A 10 -9.16 8.06 -3.78
CA LEU A 10 -8.51 7.71 -2.52
C LEU A 10 -8.30 6.18 -2.45
N LEU A 11 -7.09 5.76 -2.07
CA LEU A 11 -6.84 4.44 -1.49
C LEU A 11 -7.81 4.26 -0.30
N LEU A 12 -8.46 3.09 -0.27
CA LEU A 12 -9.78 2.87 0.33
C LEU A 12 -10.04 3.65 1.64
N ARG A 13 -10.90 4.67 1.50
CA ARG A 13 -11.94 4.90 2.51
C ARG A 13 -12.85 3.68 2.49
N THR A 14 -12.71 2.77 3.45
CA THR A 14 -13.95 2.26 4.04
C THR A 14 -14.53 3.45 4.81
N PHE A 15 -15.52 4.12 4.20
CA PHE A 15 -16.48 4.80 5.05
C PHE A 15 -17.01 3.71 5.97
N SER A 16 -16.72 3.81 7.27
CA SER A 16 -17.18 2.91 8.30
C SER A 16 -18.71 2.85 8.25
N SER A 17 -19.25 1.94 7.43
CA SER A 17 -20.58 1.38 7.63
C SER A 17 -20.63 0.62 8.97
N ASP A 18 -19.45 0.29 9.49
CA ASP A 18 -19.28 -0.44 10.74
C ASP A 18 -19.94 0.27 11.91
N ALA A 19 -19.88 1.61 11.95
CA ALA A 19 -20.54 2.37 13.00
C ALA A 19 -22.08 2.20 13.01
N HIS A 20 -22.71 1.91 11.85
CA HIS A 20 -24.17 1.87 11.74
C HIS A 20 -24.75 0.55 12.28
N TYR A 21 -24.24 -0.60 11.82
CA TYR A 21 -24.74 -1.89 12.32
C TYR A 21 -24.41 -2.10 13.80
N MET A 22 -23.28 -1.57 14.28
CA MET A 22 -22.88 -1.63 15.68
C MET A 22 -23.87 -0.90 16.59
N THR A 23 -24.36 0.25 16.14
CA THR A 23 -25.35 1.04 16.86
C THR A 23 -26.72 0.35 16.86
N ILE A 24 -27.13 -0.25 15.74
CA ILE A 24 -28.42 -0.93 15.59
C ILE A 24 -28.47 -2.23 16.40
N LEU A 25 -27.41 -3.04 16.36
CA LEU A 25 -27.33 -4.33 17.04
C LEU A 25 -26.87 -4.20 18.51
N GLY A 26 -26.36 -3.03 18.91
CA GLY A 26 -25.83 -2.78 20.25
C GLY A 26 -24.60 -3.62 20.56
N VAL A 27 -23.70 -3.74 19.57
CA VAL A 27 -22.46 -4.54 19.65
C VAL A 27 -21.24 -3.64 19.47
N THR A 28 -20.11 -4.10 19.99
CA THR A 28 -18.81 -3.43 19.91
C THR A 28 -17.93 -4.08 18.85
N ASN A 29 -16.88 -3.37 18.41
CA ASN A 29 -15.95 -3.84 17.38
C ASN A 29 -15.07 -5.01 17.86
N ILE A 30 -15.06 -5.26 19.16
CA ILE A 30 -14.37 -6.40 19.79
C ILE A 30 -15.27 -7.64 19.91
N ASP A 31 -16.57 -7.52 19.62
CA ASP A 31 -17.51 -8.61 19.79
C ASP A 31 -17.36 -9.65 18.67
N LYS A 32 -17.29 -10.91 19.07
CA LYS A 32 -17.18 -12.02 18.11
C LYS A 32 -18.50 -12.22 17.37
N LEU A 33 -18.43 -12.80 16.17
CA LEU A 33 -19.59 -13.22 15.37
C LEU A 33 -20.67 -13.97 16.16
N LYS A 34 -20.27 -14.79 17.15
CA LYS A 34 -21.19 -15.50 18.04
C LYS A 34 -22.05 -14.53 18.88
N THR A 35 -21.46 -13.46 19.38
CA THR A 35 -22.14 -12.41 20.15
C THR A 35 -23.11 -11.64 19.26
N VAL A 36 -22.67 -11.26 18.06
CA VAL A 36 -23.50 -10.57 17.06
C VAL A 36 -24.73 -11.40 16.69
N LYS A 37 -24.55 -12.70 16.39
CA LYS A 37 -25.64 -13.65 16.14
C LYS A 37 -26.61 -13.77 17.32
N SER A 38 -26.10 -13.72 18.56
CA SER A 38 -26.95 -13.78 19.76
C SER A 38 -27.81 -12.52 19.89
N LYS A 39 -27.19 -11.34 19.75
CA LYS A 39 -27.87 -10.05 19.85
C LYS A 39 -28.92 -9.84 18.78
N PHE A 40 -28.60 -10.21 17.53
CA PHE A 40 -29.58 -10.21 16.45
C PHE A 40 -30.80 -11.08 16.80
N ARG A 41 -30.60 -12.31 17.32
CA ARG A 41 -31.71 -13.20 17.70
C ARG A 41 -32.56 -12.65 18.84
N GLU A 42 -31.95 -11.97 19.81
CA GLU A 42 -32.67 -11.30 20.91
C GLU A 42 -33.58 -10.18 20.37
N LEU A 43 -33.03 -9.33 19.50
CA LEU A 43 -33.77 -8.21 18.90
C LEU A 43 -34.82 -8.67 17.90
N ALA A 44 -34.51 -9.67 17.08
CA ALA A 44 -35.43 -10.26 16.12
C ALA A 44 -36.66 -10.85 16.83
N LYS A 45 -36.48 -11.57 17.95
CA LYS A 45 -37.60 -12.08 18.76
C LYS A 45 -38.50 -10.97 19.31
N LYS A 46 -37.94 -9.79 19.57
CA LYS A 46 -38.69 -8.65 20.11
C LYS A 46 -39.50 -7.92 19.03
N TYR A 47 -38.97 -7.80 17.82
CA TYR A 47 -39.58 -7.02 16.73
C TYR A 47 -40.19 -7.88 15.61
N HIS A 48 -40.22 -9.22 15.76
CA HIS A 48 -40.83 -10.10 14.76
C HIS A 48 -42.31 -9.78 14.58
N PRO A 49 -42.81 -9.63 13.34
CA PRO A 49 -44.21 -9.30 13.09
C PRO A 49 -45.18 -10.32 13.70
N ASP A 50 -44.80 -11.61 13.75
CA ASP A 50 -45.61 -12.67 14.37
C ASP A 50 -45.78 -12.54 15.89
N ILE A 51 -44.86 -11.85 16.58
CA ILE A 51 -44.86 -11.73 18.05
C ILE A 51 -45.33 -10.36 18.49
N ALA A 52 -44.82 -9.30 17.85
CA ALA A 52 -45.08 -7.91 18.22
C ALA A 52 -46.26 -7.28 17.46
N GLY A 53 -46.87 -8.03 16.53
CA GLY A 53 -47.97 -7.58 15.67
C GLY A 53 -47.50 -6.75 14.47
N THR A 54 -48.39 -6.60 13.49
CA THR A 54 -48.20 -5.91 12.20
C THR A 54 -48.23 -4.38 12.32
N SER A 55 -47.53 -3.82 13.31
CA SER A 55 -47.24 -2.38 13.32
C SER A 55 -46.16 -2.08 12.29
N ASN A 56 -46.34 -1.02 11.50
CA ASN A 56 -45.35 -0.55 10.53
C ASN A 56 -43.99 -0.25 11.18
N GLU A 57 -43.97 0.17 12.45
CA GLU A 57 -42.73 0.45 13.17
C GLU A 57 -41.91 -0.82 13.43
N ASN A 58 -42.56 -1.93 13.79
CA ASN A 58 -41.88 -3.20 14.04
C ASN A 58 -41.32 -3.79 12.74
N ALA A 59 -42.07 -3.66 11.63
CA ALA A 59 -41.64 -4.09 10.31
C ALA A 59 -40.38 -3.32 9.87
N ASN A 60 -40.38 -1.98 10.04
CA ASN A 60 -39.22 -1.15 9.70
C ASN A 60 -38.00 -1.49 10.57
N ARG A 61 -38.20 -1.69 11.89
CA ARG A 61 -37.13 -2.11 12.80
C ARG A 61 -36.56 -3.48 12.45
N MET A 62 -37.40 -4.42 12.03
CA MET A 62 -36.92 -5.74 11.59
C MET A 62 -36.14 -5.65 10.28
N ALA A 63 -36.54 -4.78 9.35
CA ALA A 63 -35.80 -4.52 8.12
C ALA A 63 -34.40 -3.96 8.43
N GLU A 64 -34.32 -2.92 9.27
CA GLU A 64 -33.05 -2.33 9.74
C GLU A 64 -32.15 -3.38 10.42
N LEU A 65 -32.72 -4.24 11.27
CA LEU A 65 -31.96 -5.31 11.95
C LEU A 65 -31.41 -6.35 10.98
N THR A 66 -32.17 -6.67 9.93
CA THR A 66 -31.78 -7.67 8.93
C THR A 66 -30.66 -7.13 8.04
N GLU A 67 -30.77 -5.87 7.62
CA GLU A 67 -29.74 -5.16 6.86
C GLU A 67 -28.44 -5.06 7.69
N ALA A 68 -28.52 -4.55 8.92
CA ALA A 68 -27.38 -4.45 9.83
C ALA A 68 -26.72 -5.82 10.11
N TYR A 69 -27.50 -6.89 10.19
CA TYR A 69 -26.97 -8.23 10.39
C TYR A 69 -26.24 -8.75 9.14
N GLN A 70 -26.76 -8.49 7.95
CA GLN A 70 -26.11 -8.86 6.70
C GLN A 70 -24.78 -8.12 6.52
N ASP A 71 -24.76 -6.81 6.75
CA ASP A 71 -23.54 -6.00 6.71
C ASP A 71 -22.48 -6.52 7.68
N ALA A 72 -22.91 -6.89 8.90
CA ALA A 72 -22.01 -7.49 9.88
C ALA A 72 -21.42 -8.82 9.38
N LEU A 73 -22.23 -9.69 8.78
CA LEU A 73 -21.74 -10.97 8.22
C LEU A 73 -20.72 -10.75 7.11
N ASP A 74 -21.01 -9.83 6.18
CA ASP A 74 -20.11 -9.52 5.07
C ASP A 74 -18.78 -8.94 5.59
N SER A 75 -18.82 -8.13 6.66
CA SER A 75 -17.63 -7.67 7.36
C SER A 75 -16.82 -8.83 7.96
N PHE A 76 -17.45 -9.77 8.67
CA PHE A 76 -16.76 -10.92 9.27
C PHE A 76 -16.23 -11.93 8.24
N ASP A 77 -16.92 -12.12 7.11
CA ASP A 77 -16.46 -12.99 6.04
C ASP A 77 -15.30 -12.35 5.24
N SER A 78 -15.31 -11.02 5.08
CA SER A 78 -14.14 -10.28 4.58
C SER A 78 -12.93 -10.45 5.50
N GLU A 79 -13.13 -10.39 6.83
CA GLU A 79 -12.08 -10.61 7.84
C GLU A 79 -11.61 -12.07 7.91
N ASN A 80 -12.44 -13.07 7.60
CA ASN A 80 -12.01 -14.48 7.53
C ASN A 80 -11.22 -14.81 6.26
N SER A 81 -11.37 -14.03 5.18
CA SER A 81 -10.43 -14.07 4.05
C SER A 81 -9.09 -13.37 4.36
N PHE A 82 -9.05 -12.58 5.44
CA PHE A 82 -7.90 -11.81 5.89
C PHE A 82 -7.57 -12.11 7.35
N ASN A 83 -7.21 -13.36 7.64
CA ASN A 83 -6.83 -13.90 8.95
C ASN A 83 -6.03 -12.91 9.84
N PRO A 84 -6.66 -12.20 10.80
CA PRO A 84 -6.01 -11.17 11.62
C PRO A 84 -5.26 -11.76 12.83
N SER A 85 -5.09 -13.08 12.88
CA SER A 85 -4.20 -13.74 13.86
C SER A 85 -2.72 -13.56 13.52
N SER A 86 -2.41 -13.10 12.31
CA SER A 86 -1.13 -12.48 12.03
C SER A 86 -1.15 -11.09 12.66
N LYS A 87 -0.28 -10.83 13.63
CA LYS A 87 0.11 -9.50 14.12
C LYS A 87 0.67 -8.65 12.98
N ILE A 88 -0.13 -8.33 11.96
CA ILE A 88 0.20 -7.36 10.93
C ILE A 88 -0.03 -6.00 11.58
N SER A 89 1.05 -5.56 12.22
CA SER A 89 1.43 -4.17 12.46
C SER A 89 0.28 -3.15 12.40
N THR A 90 -0.22 -2.76 13.57
CA THR A 90 -0.99 -1.52 13.80
C THR A 90 -0.22 -0.23 13.45
N ASP A 91 0.98 -0.36 12.89
CA ASP A 91 1.90 0.72 12.56
C ASP A 91 2.08 0.82 11.03
N CYS A 92 0.99 0.73 10.27
CA CYS A 92 1.03 1.09 8.86
C CYS A 92 0.85 2.61 8.76
N GLU A 93 1.96 3.34 8.71
CA GLU A 93 1.94 4.77 8.41
C GLU A 93 1.64 4.97 6.92
N ILE A 94 0.60 5.75 6.63
CA ILE A 94 0.18 6.05 5.26
C ILE A 94 0.80 7.39 4.88
N PHE A 95 1.58 7.41 3.81
CA PHE A 95 2.22 8.62 3.29
C PHE A 95 1.84 8.85 1.84
N THR A 96 1.56 10.10 1.50
CA THR A 96 1.49 10.57 0.11
C THR A 96 2.89 10.77 -0.46
N LEU A 97 3.05 10.71 -1.79
CA LEU A 97 4.33 11.03 -2.45
C LEU A 97 4.87 12.42 -2.02
N GLN A 98 3.97 13.40 -1.85
CA GLN A 98 4.35 14.74 -1.41
C GLN A 98 4.87 14.74 0.03
N GLU A 99 4.31 13.94 0.94
CA GLU A 99 4.83 13.79 2.29
C GLU A 99 6.16 13.06 2.29
N MET A 100 6.28 11.95 1.56
CA MET A 100 7.53 11.20 1.43
C MET A 100 8.66 12.07 0.87
N SER A 101 8.36 12.97 -0.08
CA SER A 101 9.36 13.89 -0.64
C SER A 101 9.95 14.87 0.37
N LYS A 102 9.25 15.15 1.47
CA LYS A 102 9.70 16.03 2.56
C LYS A 102 10.47 15.27 3.63
N MET A 103 10.40 13.94 3.63
CA MET A 103 11.05 13.11 4.64
C MET A 103 12.49 12.80 4.23
N PRO A 104 13.47 12.96 5.14
CA PRO A 104 14.86 12.68 4.81
C PRO A 104 15.11 11.18 4.58
N SER A 105 14.28 10.30 5.14
CA SER A 105 14.37 8.85 5.07
C SER A 105 14.06 8.26 3.69
N PHE A 106 13.48 9.03 2.77
CA PHE A 106 13.12 8.55 1.44
C PHE A 106 13.85 9.32 0.34
N ALA A 107 14.12 8.64 -0.76
CA ALA A 107 14.50 9.23 -2.03
C ALA A 107 13.45 8.87 -3.07
N ILE A 108 13.02 9.83 -3.88
CA ILE A 108 11.99 9.64 -4.90
C ILE A 108 12.60 10.00 -6.26
N TYR A 109 12.50 9.07 -7.22
CA TYR A 109 13.03 9.21 -8.57
C TYR A 109 11.87 9.11 -9.57
N PRO A 110 11.52 10.21 -10.26
CA PRO A 110 10.48 10.19 -11.28
C PRO A 110 11.01 9.62 -12.60
N TYR A 111 10.26 8.69 -13.18
CA TYR A 111 10.52 8.10 -14.49
C TYR A 111 9.32 8.29 -15.42
N THR A 112 9.60 8.50 -16.71
CA THR A 112 8.60 8.48 -17.78
C THR A 112 8.62 7.11 -18.45
N VAL A 113 7.46 6.47 -18.56
CA VAL A 113 7.33 5.14 -19.16
C VAL A 113 7.35 5.25 -20.69
N VAL A 114 8.26 4.50 -21.31
CA VAL A 114 8.38 4.41 -22.77
C VAL A 114 8.02 2.99 -23.20
N LEU A 115 6.79 2.81 -23.70
CA LEU A 115 6.32 1.51 -24.18
C LEU A 115 6.89 1.16 -25.56
N GLU A 116 7.47 -0.04 -25.69
CA GLU A 116 8.07 -0.52 -26.95
C GLU A 116 7.08 -0.56 -28.13
N GLU A 117 5.80 -0.85 -27.88
CA GLU A 117 4.78 -0.91 -28.94
C GLU A 117 4.55 0.45 -29.61
N SER A 118 4.71 1.54 -28.84
CA SER A 118 4.58 2.90 -29.36
C SER A 118 5.72 3.24 -30.32
N LEU A 119 6.90 2.63 -30.14
CA LEU A 119 8.04 2.77 -31.07
C LEU A 119 7.82 2.03 -32.40
N LYS A 120 6.93 1.02 -32.43
CA LYS A 120 6.67 0.20 -33.63
C LYS A 120 5.59 0.79 -34.55
N LEU A 121 4.74 1.69 -34.04
CA LEU A 121 3.52 2.14 -34.71
C LEU A 121 3.61 3.49 -35.44
N GLY A 122 4.72 4.23 -35.34
CA GLY A 122 4.98 5.40 -36.21
C GLY A 122 6.48 5.66 -36.33
N THR A 123 7.09 5.79 -37.51
CA THR A 123 6.97 6.91 -38.47
C THR A 123 7.15 8.28 -37.80
N ASP A 124 8.24 8.95 -38.16
CA ASP A 124 8.73 10.31 -37.85
C ASP A 124 9.55 10.53 -36.55
N ASP A 125 10.86 10.29 -36.68
CA ASP A 125 11.95 11.27 -36.53
C ASP A 125 12.03 12.23 -35.32
N THR A 126 11.31 12.01 -34.22
CA THR A 126 11.77 12.58 -32.93
C THR A 126 12.89 11.71 -32.38
N ILE A 127 14.09 11.98 -32.89
CA ILE A 127 15.37 11.57 -32.35
C ILE A 127 15.44 12.05 -30.90
N ILE A 128 15.07 11.18 -29.95
CA ILE A 128 15.39 11.37 -28.53
C ILE A 128 16.86 10.98 -28.40
N ASN A 129 17.74 11.98 -28.54
CA ASN A 129 19.15 11.84 -28.22
C ASN A 129 19.29 11.54 -26.72
N ASN A 130 19.33 10.26 -26.37
CA ASN A 130 20.05 9.82 -25.17
C ASN A 130 21.54 9.88 -25.52
N GLU A 131 22.10 11.09 -25.59
CA GLU A 131 23.54 11.24 -25.54
C GLU A 131 23.97 10.81 -24.14
N THR A 132 24.42 9.56 -24.05
CA THR A 132 25.16 9.03 -22.92
C THR A 132 26.48 9.79 -22.85
N GLU A 133 26.46 11.00 -22.28
CA GLU A 133 27.69 11.71 -21.93
C GLU A 133 28.39 10.89 -20.83
N GLU A 134 29.43 10.15 -21.22
CA GLU A 134 30.41 9.56 -20.32
C GLU A 134 31.15 10.69 -19.57
N THR A 135 30.50 11.22 -18.53
CA THR A 135 31.11 12.18 -17.62
C THR A 135 31.98 11.42 -16.62
N THR A 136 33.28 11.60 -16.79
CA THR A 136 34.32 11.03 -15.94
C THR A 136 34.46 11.84 -14.65
N SER A 137 34.35 11.12 -13.54
CA SER A 137 34.93 11.35 -12.20
C SER A 137 34.58 12.60 -11.41
N ASP A 138 34.16 12.31 -10.18
CA ASP A 138 34.38 13.07 -8.95
C ASP A 138 33.75 14.47 -8.85
N GLU A 139 32.48 14.49 -8.42
CA GLU A 139 32.02 15.29 -7.28
C GLU A 139 30.55 14.94 -7.02
N THR A 140 30.15 14.99 -5.74
CA THR A 140 28.83 14.61 -5.22
C THR A 140 27.68 15.15 -6.07
N ALA A 141 27.16 14.32 -6.97
CA ALA A 141 26.04 14.64 -7.84
C ALA A 141 24.76 14.74 -7.00
N ILE A 142 24.48 15.95 -6.54
CA ILE A 142 23.13 16.35 -6.18
C ILE A 142 22.36 16.36 -7.49
N ILE A 143 21.75 15.22 -7.83
CA ILE A 143 20.88 15.05 -9.00
C ILE A 143 19.86 16.20 -8.96
N SER A 144 20.00 17.14 -9.89
CA SER A 144 19.03 18.23 -10.06
C SER A 144 17.68 17.59 -10.38
N SER A 145 16.68 17.89 -9.56
CA SER A 145 15.37 17.23 -9.52
C SER A 145 14.51 17.38 -10.78
N ASP A 146 15.01 18.00 -11.84
CA ASP A 146 14.19 18.42 -12.99
C ASP A 146 14.32 17.51 -14.22
N THR A 147 15.34 16.65 -14.32
CA THR A 147 15.46 15.73 -15.46
C THR A 147 14.80 14.39 -15.16
N LYS A 148 13.56 14.21 -15.66
CA LYS A 148 12.88 12.92 -15.66
C LYS A 148 13.62 11.94 -16.55
N GLN A 149 13.89 10.74 -16.03
CA GLN A 149 14.55 9.68 -16.79
C GLN A 149 13.50 8.83 -17.51
N ASN A 150 13.86 8.25 -18.64
CA ASN A 150 12.97 7.35 -19.38
C ASN A 150 13.23 5.91 -18.95
N VAL A 151 12.16 5.12 -18.79
CA VAL A 151 12.25 3.68 -18.60
C VAL A 151 11.54 2.96 -19.72
N ASN A 152 12.30 2.14 -20.46
CA ASN A 152 11.77 1.32 -21.55
C ASN A 152 11.17 0.04 -20.96
N CYS A 153 9.94 -0.29 -21.35
CA CYS A 153 9.29 -1.54 -20.98
C CYS A 153 8.22 -1.94 -22.01
N SER A 154 7.82 -3.21 -21.98
CA SER A 154 6.65 -3.70 -22.69
C SER A 154 5.39 -3.53 -21.83
N LEU A 155 4.23 -3.37 -22.48
CA LEU A 155 2.93 -3.38 -21.79
C LEU A 155 2.66 -4.73 -21.09
N TYR A 156 3.28 -5.79 -21.59
CA TYR A 156 3.19 -7.16 -21.08
C TYR A 156 4.31 -7.53 -20.11
N ASP A 157 5.14 -6.57 -19.71
CA ASP A 157 6.12 -6.81 -18.66
C ASP A 157 5.40 -6.88 -17.31
N SER A 158 5.84 -7.82 -16.47
CA SER A 158 5.44 -7.81 -15.08
C SER A 158 6.10 -6.63 -14.36
N VAL A 159 5.49 -6.16 -13.27
CA VAL A 159 6.12 -5.16 -12.40
C VAL A 159 7.48 -5.67 -11.87
N SER A 160 7.63 -6.99 -11.66
CA SER A 160 8.92 -7.61 -11.29
C SER A 160 9.99 -7.45 -12.39
N ASP A 161 9.63 -7.57 -13.67
CA ASP A 161 10.55 -7.36 -14.80
C ASP A 161 11.01 -5.90 -14.87
N LEU A 162 10.06 -4.96 -14.73
CA LEU A 162 10.37 -3.53 -14.64
C LEU A 162 11.29 -3.25 -13.44
N LYS A 163 11.01 -3.84 -12.27
CA LYS A 163 11.86 -3.68 -11.08
C LYS A 163 13.27 -4.23 -11.31
N ARG A 164 13.41 -5.38 -11.98
CA ARG A 164 14.72 -5.96 -12.34
C ARG A 164 15.51 -5.04 -13.26
N SER A 165 14.88 -4.53 -14.31
CA SER A 165 15.49 -3.61 -15.27
C SER A 165 15.99 -2.32 -14.60
N LEU A 166 15.13 -1.71 -13.77
CA LEU A 166 15.46 -0.51 -13.00
C LEU A 166 16.57 -0.74 -11.98
N GLN A 167 16.52 -1.84 -11.23
CA GLN A 167 17.57 -2.18 -10.28
C GLN A 167 18.91 -2.46 -10.95
N LEU A 168 18.91 -3.11 -12.12
CA LEU A 168 20.13 -3.39 -12.88
C LEU A 168 20.80 -2.09 -13.37
N SER A 169 20.00 -1.08 -13.71
CA SER A 169 20.50 0.19 -14.25
C SER A 169 20.83 1.22 -13.18
N HIS A 170 20.12 1.24 -12.05
CA HIS A 170 20.21 2.31 -11.05
C HIS A 170 20.44 1.83 -9.61
N GLY A 171 20.51 0.51 -9.37
CA GLY A 171 20.57 -0.05 -8.03
C GLY A 171 21.78 0.42 -7.21
N ASP A 172 22.92 0.62 -7.86
CA ASP A 172 24.14 1.10 -7.21
C ASP A 172 23.99 2.57 -6.78
N ILE A 173 23.45 3.42 -7.65
CA ILE A 173 23.17 4.84 -7.38
C ILE A 173 22.15 4.98 -6.25
N TRP A 174 21.18 4.08 -6.18
CA TRP A 174 20.17 4.05 -5.12
C TRP A 174 20.68 3.49 -3.79
N GLY A 175 21.93 3.02 -3.72
CA GLY A 175 22.48 2.40 -2.51
C GLY A 175 21.72 1.13 -2.13
N LEU A 176 21.33 0.32 -3.13
CA LEU A 176 20.69 -0.97 -2.91
C LEU A 176 21.70 -2.10 -2.64
N GLU A 177 22.97 -1.91 -3.01
CA GLU A 177 24.00 -2.91 -2.80
C GLU A 177 24.12 -3.31 -1.31
N GLY A 178 24.33 -4.61 -1.06
CA GLY A 178 24.40 -5.16 0.30
C GLY A 178 23.05 -5.29 1.04
N ARG A 179 21.94 -4.77 0.49
CA ARG A 179 20.61 -4.98 1.09
C ARG A 179 20.19 -6.44 0.99
N LYS A 180 19.22 -6.82 1.84
CA LYS A 180 18.59 -8.14 1.77
C LYS A 180 17.86 -8.25 0.43
N LYS A 181 18.03 -9.38 -0.26
CA LYS A 181 17.29 -9.72 -1.48
C LYS A 181 16.06 -10.56 -1.15
N ASP A 182 15.04 -10.45 -1.99
CA ASP A 182 13.90 -11.37 -2.01
C ASP A 182 14.25 -12.70 -2.71
N ARG A 183 13.22 -13.53 -2.96
CA ARG A 183 13.37 -14.81 -3.64
C ARG A 183 13.76 -14.65 -5.12
N ASP A 184 13.40 -13.54 -5.74
CA ASP A 184 13.60 -13.28 -7.17
C ASP A 184 14.89 -12.47 -7.42
N GLY A 185 15.68 -12.21 -6.36
CA GLY A 185 16.96 -11.52 -6.42
C GLY A 185 16.87 -9.99 -6.41
N LEU A 186 15.69 -9.42 -6.18
CA LEU A 186 15.48 -7.99 -6.02
C LEU A 186 15.87 -7.55 -4.60
N TYR A 187 16.59 -6.44 -4.49
CA TYR A 187 16.89 -5.81 -3.21
C TYR A 187 15.59 -5.26 -2.60
N LEU A 188 15.44 -5.44 -1.29
CA LEU A 188 14.31 -4.90 -0.53
C LEU A 188 14.51 -3.40 -0.19
N GLY A 189 13.42 -2.74 0.21
CA GLY A 189 13.43 -1.35 0.68
C GLY A 189 13.24 -0.31 -0.42
N TRP A 190 12.57 -0.68 -1.52
CA TRP A 190 12.13 0.24 -2.55
C TRP A 190 10.90 -0.26 -3.30
N GLU A 191 10.06 0.66 -3.76
CA GLU A 191 8.81 0.38 -4.47
C GLU A 191 8.59 1.30 -5.66
N ILE A 192 7.76 0.86 -6.62
CA ILE A 192 7.32 1.68 -7.75
C ILE A 192 5.89 2.13 -7.47
N ILE A 193 5.61 3.42 -7.65
CA ILE A 193 4.31 4.04 -7.43
C ILE A 193 3.81 4.64 -8.75
N HIS A 194 2.55 4.37 -9.09
CA HIS A 194 1.84 4.96 -10.23
C HIS A 194 0.43 5.34 -9.78
N ASN A 195 -0.02 6.56 -10.10
CA ASN A 195 -1.33 7.07 -9.68
C ASN A 195 -1.61 6.85 -8.19
N ASP A 196 -0.68 7.27 -7.33
CA ASP A 196 -0.72 7.12 -5.86
C ASP A 196 -0.85 5.66 -5.35
N THR A 197 -0.61 4.66 -6.22
CA THR A 197 -0.72 3.24 -5.89
C THR A 197 0.62 2.55 -6.03
N ALA A 198 1.03 1.82 -4.99
CA ALA A 198 2.22 0.97 -5.06
C ALA A 198 1.95 -0.23 -5.98
N LEU A 199 2.83 -0.47 -6.95
CA LEU A 199 2.68 -1.53 -7.92
C LEU A 199 3.08 -2.88 -7.32
N SER A 200 2.15 -3.83 -7.32
CA SER A 200 2.40 -5.22 -6.91
C SER A 200 3.20 -5.99 -7.95
N TYR A 201 4.25 -6.68 -7.49
CA TYR A 201 5.23 -7.39 -8.31
C TYR A 201 4.68 -8.52 -9.19
N HIS A 202 3.52 -9.11 -8.84
CA HIS A 202 2.90 -10.22 -9.59
C HIS A 202 2.01 -9.79 -10.75
N LEU A 203 1.71 -8.49 -10.85
CA LEU A 203 0.79 -7.96 -11.85
C LEU A 203 1.56 -7.36 -13.02
N PHE A 204 0.88 -7.21 -14.15
CA PHE A 204 1.43 -6.61 -15.35
C PHE A 204 1.20 -5.10 -15.34
N LEU A 205 2.04 -4.35 -16.07
CA LEU A 205 1.86 -2.89 -16.18
C LEU A 205 0.50 -2.51 -16.78
N ASN A 206 -0.02 -3.34 -17.70
CA ASN A 206 -1.36 -3.19 -18.25
C ASN A 206 -2.47 -3.26 -17.19
N ASP A 207 -2.31 -4.06 -16.13
CA ASP A 207 -3.33 -4.21 -15.08
C ASP A 207 -3.54 -2.91 -14.30
N TYR A 208 -2.51 -2.04 -14.28
CA TYR A 208 -2.56 -0.71 -13.68
C TYR A 208 -2.93 0.40 -14.67
N ASN A 209 -3.25 0.04 -15.93
CA ASN A 209 -3.47 0.99 -17.01
C ASN A 209 -2.27 1.94 -17.24
N VAL A 210 -1.04 1.46 -17.03
CA VAL A 210 0.16 2.24 -17.36
C VAL A 210 0.22 2.43 -18.88
N ARG A 211 0.41 3.67 -19.32
CA ARG A 211 0.49 4.05 -20.74
C ARG A 211 1.85 4.63 -21.08
N HIS A 212 2.13 4.69 -22.38
CA HIS A 212 3.29 5.43 -22.88
C HIS A 212 3.17 6.91 -22.46
N GLY A 213 4.26 7.46 -21.92
CA GLY A 213 4.32 8.81 -21.40
C GLY A 213 3.80 8.97 -19.97
N ASP A 214 3.29 7.92 -19.34
CA ASP A 214 2.90 7.99 -17.93
C ASP A 214 4.13 8.16 -17.03
N GLU A 215 3.92 8.80 -15.89
CA GLU A 215 4.93 8.95 -14.86
C GLU A 215 4.81 7.86 -13.81
N VAL A 216 5.93 7.21 -13.52
CA VAL A 216 6.08 6.30 -12.38
C VAL A 216 7.14 6.85 -11.44
N TYR A 217 6.93 6.64 -10.14
CA TYR A 217 7.81 7.15 -9.10
C TYR A 217 8.48 5.97 -8.42
N VAL A 218 9.80 5.89 -8.52
CA VAL A 218 10.57 4.93 -7.75
C VAL A 218 10.86 5.54 -6.38
N VAL A 219 10.39 4.90 -5.32
CA VAL A 219 10.60 5.35 -3.95
C VAL A 219 11.56 4.40 -3.26
N VAL A 220 12.71 4.91 -2.85
CA VAL A 220 13.76 4.16 -2.18
C VAL A 220 13.85 4.62 -0.73
N GLU A 221 13.72 3.69 0.20
CA GLU A 221 14.06 3.94 1.61
C GLU A 221 15.57 4.11 1.69
N LYS A 222 16.03 5.26 2.16
CA LYS A 222 17.45 5.46 2.44
C LYS A 222 17.78 4.60 3.65
N ASN A 223 18.73 3.69 3.50
CA ASN A 223 19.40 3.18 4.68
C ASN A 223 20.08 4.41 5.28
N GLU A 224 19.50 4.96 6.35
CA GLU A 224 20.32 5.67 7.33
C GLU A 224 21.44 4.68 7.60
N GLU A 225 22.67 5.04 7.19
CA GLU A 225 23.85 4.26 7.51
C GLU A 225 23.64 3.86 8.96
N LYS A 226 23.45 2.56 9.18
CA LYS A 226 23.45 2.04 10.53
C LYS A 226 24.90 2.23 10.93
N ASN A 227 25.25 3.45 11.35
CA ASN A 227 26.39 3.74 12.19
C ASN A 227 26.43 2.54 13.11
N GLU A 228 27.47 1.72 12.99
CA GLU A 228 27.46 0.34 13.48
C GLU A 228 27.05 0.27 14.97
N ASP A 229 27.25 1.39 15.67
CA ASP A 229 26.77 1.74 17.00
C ASP A 229 25.26 1.54 17.24
N GLY A 230 24.38 1.80 16.27
CA GLY A 230 22.93 1.66 16.42
C GLY A 230 22.45 0.20 16.55
N GLY A 231 23.10 -0.72 15.83
CA GLY A 231 22.84 -2.15 15.93
C GLY A 231 23.30 -2.71 17.27
N GLU A 232 24.48 -2.27 17.72
CA GLU A 232 25.05 -2.67 19.00
C GLU A 232 24.25 -2.09 20.18
N ARG A 233 23.81 -0.84 20.10
CA ARG A 233 22.95 -0.20 21.10
C ARG A 233 21.59 -0.88 21.24
N ARG A 234 20.98 -1.32 20.13
CA ARG A 234 19.74 -2.13 20.16
C ARG A 234 19.97 -3.52 20.76
N ARG A 235 21.10 -4.18 20.45
CA ARG A 235 21.48 -5.48 21.05
C ARG A 235 21.75 -5.33 22.56
N ARG A 236 22.45 -4.28 22.97
CA ARG A 236 22.77 -3.97 24.37
C ARG A 236 21.51 -3.68 25.19
N LYS A 237 20.60 -2.86 24.66
CA LYS A 237 19.30 -2.57 25.30
C LYS A 237 18.43 -3.82 25.47
N ARG A 238 18.42 -4.74 24.48
CA ARG A 238 17.73 -6.04 24.59
C ARG A 238 18.36 -6.96 25.63
N LYS A 239 19.70 -6.97 25.74
CA LYS A 239 20.42 -7.75 26.74
C LYS A 239 20.12 -7.25 28.16
N GLU A 240 20.18 -5.94 28.37
CA GLU A 240 19.85 -5.30 29.65
C GLU A 240 18.40 -5.58 30.09
N LEU A 241 17.45 -5.60 29.16
CA LEU A 241 16.04 -5.87 29.47
C LEU A 241 15.85 -7.32 29.97
N ARG A 242 16.50 -8.30 29.33
CA ARG A 242 16.47 -9.71 29.74
C ARG A 242 17.13 -9.93 31.10
N GLU A 243 18.22 -9.22 31.39
CA GLU A 243 18.89 -9.31 32.69
C GLU A 243 18.02 -8.71 33.82
N ARG A 244 17.24 -7.66 33.54
CA ARG A 244 16.26 -7.11 34.50
C ARG A 244 15.10 -8.06 34.78
N GLU A 245 14.55 -8.69 33.75
CA GLU A 245 13.47 -9.68 33.91
C GLU A 245 13.92 -10.89 34.75
N ASN A 246 15.16 -11.35 34.56
CA ASN A 246 15.70 -12.48 35.33
C ASN A 246 16.03 -12.12 36.79
N ASN A 247 16.40 -10.87 37.08
CA ASN A 247 16.74 -10.43 38.44
C ASN A 247 15.52 -10.01 39.28
N GLY A 248 14.37 -9.70 38.66
CA GLY A 248 13.14 -9.34 39.39
C GLY A 248 12.34 -10.54 39.94
N ASN A 249 12.75 -11.77 39.64
CA ASN A 249 12.05 -13.01 39.99
C ASN A 249 12.78 -13.85 41.07
N ARG A 250 13.73 -13.25 41.80
CA ARG A 250 14.43 -13.85 42.95
C ARG A 250 14.09 -13.08 44.22
#